data_AF-V9W8E5-F1
#
_entry.id   AF-V9W8E5-F1
#
_cell.length_a   1.000
_cell.length_b   1.000
_cell.length_c   1.000
_cell.angle_alpha   90.00
_cell.angle_beta   90.00
_cell.angle_gamma   90.00
#
_symmetry.space_group_name_H-M   'P 1'
#
loop_
_entity.id
_entity.type
_entity.pdbx_description
1 polymer ?
#
loop_
_entity_poly.entity_id
_entity_poly.type
_entity_poly.pdbx_seq_one_letter_code
_entity_poly.pdbx_strand_id
1 'polypeptide(L)'
;MMDNIQTFNPKRGVPATENERTYFRNGYGVGIGVIYLPSKNMPEMFSQNCPTMEVRDETVHAAPEFRIFETKKSAVRIFQYNPVQFHLKEHDINGIQLFHLLVACLDGNPEPFSGETTLNPGDPLAARFLEVMAESPYFAINTYVKFEYCQTFFADNPFREMVRSFKFTENPQPKDVFMRAKAELERAVPFKYREFDWEPPQKTLRINFV
;
A
#
# COMPACT_ATOMS: atom_id res chain seq x y z
N MET A 1 10.74 5.50 18.90
CA MET A 1 11.47 6.28 17.88
C MET A 1 10.42 6.94 17.03
N MET A 2 10.47 8.26 16.85
CA MET A 2 9.55 8.94 15.92
C MET A 2 9.90 8.48 14.52
N ASP A 3 8.99 7.74 13.87
CA ASP A 3 9.15 7.41 12.46
C ASP A 3 9.31 8.71 11.68
N ASN A 4 10.39 8.80 10.92
CA ASN A 4 10.65 9.95 10.07
C ASN A 4 9.54 10.02 9.02
N ILE A 5 8.62 10.95 9.20
CA ILE A 5 7.52 11.21 8.27
C ILE A 5 8.09 11.50 6.88
N GLN A 6 7.65 10.74 5.89
CA GLN A 6 8.11 10.88 4.51
C GLN A 6 7.26 11.90 3.75
N THR A 7 7.77 13.12 3.67
CA THR A 7 7.21 14.17 2.79
C THR A 7 7.47 13.81 1.33
N PHE A 8 6.43 13.83 0.50
CA PHE A 8 6.51 13.52 -0.92
C PHE A 8 7.03 14.72 -1.72
N ASN A 9 8.18 14.55 -2.40
CA ASN A 9 8.61 15.46 -3.45
C ASN A 9 8.30 14.84 -4.82
N PRO A 10 7.26 15.31 -5.53
CA PRO A 10 6.86 14.68 -6.78
C PRO A 10 7.92 14.72 -7.88
N LYS A 11 8.82 15.71 -7.85
CA LYS A 11 9.89 15.85 -8.86
C LYS A 11 11.03 14.85 -8.66
N ARG A 12 11.18 14.34 -7.43
CA ARG A 12 12.23 13.38 -7.06
C ARG A 12 11.67 11.99 -6.75
N GLY A 13 10.35 11.87 -6.69
CA GLY A 13 9.66 10.69 -6.19
C GLY A 13 9.93 10.45 -4.71
N VAL A 14 9.45 9.29 -4.26
CA VAL A 14 9.75 8.74 -2.95
C VAL A 14 10.96 7.84 -3.10
N PRO A 15 12.08 8.05 -2.38
CA PRO A 15 13.20 7.12 -2.43
C PRO A 15 12.86 5.84 -1.68
N ALA A 16 13.31 4.70 -2.23
CA ALA A 16 13.29 3.42 -1.51
C ALA A 16 14.22 3.50 -0.30
N THR A 17 13.72 3.09 0.86
CA THR A 17 14.45 3.03 2.13
C THR A 17 15.53 1.93 2.09
N GLU A 18 16.47 1.98 3.02
CA GLU A 18 17.50 0.93 3.14
C GLU A 18 16.89 -0.46 3.45
N ASN A 19 15.84 -0.50 4.27
CA ASN A 19 15.11 -1.72 4.58
C ASN A 19 14.44 -2.30 3.34
N GLU A 20 13.76 -1.47 2.54
CA GLU A 20 13.15 -1.90 1.27
C GLU A 20 14.19 -2.39 0.28
N ARG A 21 15.31 -1.67 0.15
CA ARG A 21 16.44 -2.08 -0.72
C ARG A 21 17.03 -3.41 -0.29
N THR A 22 17.06 -3.68 1.01
CA THR A 22 17.58 -4.94 1.57
C THR A 22 16.60 -6.08 1.34
N TYR A 23 15.32 -5.85 1.65
CA TYR A 23 14.27 -6.86 1.53
C TYR A 23 14.00 -7.25 0.07
N PHE A 24 13.92 -6.26 -0.83
CA PHE A 24 13.62 -6.49 -2.25
C PHE A 24 14.88 -6.61 -3.12
N ARG A 25 16.09 -6.71 -2.54
CA ARG A 25 17.36 -6.72 -3.29
C ARG A 25 17.37 -7.71 -4.45
N ASN A 26 16.81 -8.89 -4.22
CA ASN A 26 16.88 -10.04 -5.10
C ASN A 26 15.53 -10.43 -5.73
N GLY A 27 14.50 -9.58 -5.62
CA GLY A 27 13.14 -9.96 -6.02
C GLY A 27 12.23 -8.77 -6.29
N TYR A 28 10.96 -9.08 -6.50
CA TYR A 28 9.87 -8.12 -6.65
C TYR A 28 8.91 -8.24 -5.45
N GLY A 29 8.03 -7.26 -5.27
CA GLY A 29 6.96 -7.34 -4.28
C GLY A 29 6.41 -5.99 -3.86
N VAL A 30 5.68 -5.98 -2.75
CA VAL A 30 4.93 -4.80 -2.28
C VAL A 30 5.36 -4.43 -0.87
N GLY A 31 5.72 -3.17 -0.68
CA GLY A 31 5.84 -2.52 0.63
C GLY A 31 4.65 -1.59 0.87
N ILE A 32 4.37 -1.31 2.14
CA ILE A 32 3.36 -0.31 2.54
C ILE A 32 4.02 0.91 3.19
N GLY A 33 3.35 2.05 3.11
CA GLY A 33 3.76 3.27 3.78
C GLY A 33 2.66 4.32 3.80
N VAL A 34 2.93 5.46 4.40
CA VAL A 34 2.06 6.64 4.29
C VAL A 34 2.84 7.73 3.60
N ILE A 35 2.27 8.28 2.53
CA ILE A 35 2.81 9.48 1.89
C ILE A 35 2.09 10.71 2.41
N TYR A 36 2.87 11.74 2.64
CA TYR A 36 2.39 13.04 3.08
C TYR A 36 2.62 14.03 1.96
N LEU A 37 1.52 14.51 1.40
CA LEU A 37 1.46 15.35 0.22
C LEU A 37 1.24 16.79 0.66
N PRO A 38 2.19 17.70 0.45
CA PRO A 38 1.98 19.13 0.67
C PRO A 38 0.68 19.60 0.02
N SER A 39 -0.20 20.27 0.77
CA SER A 39 -1.47 20.76 0.21
C SER A 39 -1.25 21.77 -0.92
N LYS A 40 -0.07 22.43 -0.92
CA LYS A 40 0.38 23.34 -1.95
C LYS A 40 0.68 22.58 -3.25
N ASN A 41 -0.03 22.90 -4.32
CA ASN A 41 0.08 22.30 -5.67
C ASN A 41 -0.48 20.87 -5.81
N MET A 42 -1.43 20.49 -4.96
CA MET A 42 -2.16 19.23 -5.16
C MET A 42 -3.13 19.32 -6.34
N PRO A 43 -3.26 18.25 -7.17
CA PRO A 43 -4.31 18.20 -8.16
C PRO A 43 -5.67 18.35 -7.50
N GLU A 44 -6.58 19.09 -8.14
CA GLU A 44 -7.88 19.48 -7.58
C GLU A 44 -8.74 18.27 -7.14
N MET A 45 -8.57 17.13 -7.79
CA MET A 45 -9.21 15.87 -7.38
C MET A 45 -8.88 15.43 -5.94
N PHE A 46 -7.76 15.87 -5.37
CA PHE A 46 -7.39 15.59 -3.97
C PHE A 46 -7.86 16.66 -2.99
N SER A 47 -8.02 17.91 -3.44
CA SER A 47 -8.27 19.04 -2.54
C SER A 47 -9.70 19.07 -2.00
N GLN A 48 -10.65 18.36 -2.63
CA GLN A 48 -12.07 18.45 -2.25
C GLN A 48 -12.50 17.40 -1.20
N ASN A 49 -11.74 16.32 -0.98
CA ASN A 49 -12.19 15.19 -0.15
C ASN A 49 -11.12 14.53 0.74
N CYS A 50 -9.84 14.96 0.69
CA CYS A 50 -8.80 14.42 1.57
C CYS A 50 -8.68 15.24 2.86
N PRO A 51 -8.77 14.64 4.06
CA PRO A 51 -8.48 15.35 5.29
C PRO A 51 -7.05 15.89 5.30
N THR A 52 -6.86 17.06 5.91
CA THR A 52 -5.57 17.69 6.10
C THR A 52 -5.08 17.52 7.53
N MET A 53 -3.76 17.59 7.70
CA MET A 53 -3.11 17.64 9.00
C MET A 53 -1.86 18.51 8.96
N GLU A 54 -1.41 18.98 10.11
CA GLU A 54 -0.16 19.74 10.24
C GLU A 54 1.01 18.78 10.52
N VAL A 55 2.05 18.87 9.69
CA VAL A 55 3.30 18.12 9.86
C VAL A 55 4.47 19.06 9.60
N ARG A 56 5.32 19.27 10.61
CA ARG A 56 6.52 20.13 10.51
C ARG A 56 6.22 21.52 9.93
N ASP A 57 5.15 22.15 10.45
CA ASP A 57 4.65 23.47 10.04
C ASP A 57 4.16 23.55 8.58
N GLU A 58 3.83 22.40 7.98
CA GLU A 58 3.24 22.29 6.66
C GLU A 58 1.90 21.53 6.71
N THR A 59 0.86 22.14 6.14
CA THR A 59 -0.43 21.48 5.93
C THR A 59 -0.30 20.43 4.84
N VAL A 60 -0.51 19.16 5.18
CA VAL A 60 -0.38 18.01 4.27
C VAL A 60 -1.66 17.18 4.21
N HIS A 61 -1.86 16.50 3.07
CA HIS A 61 -2.80 15.39 2.94
C HIS A 61 -2.05 14.07 3.09
N ALA A 62 -2.57 13.16 3.89
CA ALA A 62 -2.03 11.81 4.01
C ALA A 62 -2.78 10.85 3.08
N ALA A 63 -2.03 10.00 2.39
CA ALA A 63 -2.58 8.88 1.62
C ALA A 63 -1.83 7.59 1.96
N PRO A 64 -2.52 6.44 2.08
CA PRO A 64 -1.84 5.16 2.17
C PRO A 64 -1.09 4.91 0.85
N GLU A 65 0.08 4.32 0.95
CA GLU A 65 1.02 4.12 -0.14
C GLU A 65 1.34 2.63 -0.31
N PHE A 66 1.18 2.15 -1.54
CA PHE A 66 1.71 0.88 -2.02
C PHE A 66 3.01 1.12 -2.79
N ARG A 67 4.08 0.45 -2.38
CA ARG A 67 5.38 0.51 -3.05
C ARG A 67 5.63 -0.78 -3.79
N ILE A 68 5.54 -0.70 -5.10
CA ILE A 68 5.69 -1.85 -6.00
C ILE A 68 7.13 -1.90 -6.49
N PHE A 69 7.86 -2.92 -6.07
CA PHE A 69 9.24 -3.17 -6.48
C PHE A 69 9.26 -4.19 -7.59
N GLU A 70 9.92 -3.86 -8.70
CA GLU A 70 10.07 -4.72 -9.85
C GLU A 70 11.51 -4.78 -10.36
N THR A 71 11.82 -5.85 -11.07
CA THR A 71 13.14 -6.11 -11.66
C THR A 71 13.24 -5.55 -13.08
N LYS A 72 12.11 -5.46 -13.80
CA LYS A 72 12.04 -5.04 -15.20
C LYS A 72 11.16 -3.82 -15.39
N LYS A 73 11.65 -2.84 -16.15
CA LYS A 73 10.89 -1.62 -16.48
C LYS A 73 9.61 -1.90 -17.29
N SER A 74 9.58 -2.96 -18.08
CA SER A 74 8.37 -3.39 -18.80
C SER A 74 7.26 -3.83 -17.86
N ALA A 75 7.60 -4.45 -16.72
CA ALA A 75 6.62 -4.90 -15.73
C ALA A 75 5.95 -3.69 -15.05
N VAL A 76 6.70 -2.65 -14.69
CA VAL A 76 6.10 -1.43 -14.12
C VAL A 76 5.17 -0.70 -15.10
N ARG A 77 5.40 -0.81 -16.42
CA ARG A 77 4.54 -0.15 -17.41
C ARG A 77 3.14 -0.74 -17.47
N ILE A 78 2.92 -1.98 -17.02
CA ILE A 78 1.59 -2.61 -17.08
C ILE A 78 0.55 -1.81 -16.28
N PHE A 79 0.96 -1.15 -15.18
CA PHE A 79 0.09 -0.31 -14.36
C PHE A 79 -0.45 0.93 -15.10
N GLN A 80 0.22 1.38 -16.16
CA GLN A 80 -0.25 2.51 -16.96
C GLN A 80 -1.44 2.15 -17.85
N TYR A 81 -1.51 0.89 -18.28
CA TYR A 81 -2.38 0.45 -19.37
C TYR A 81 -3.49 -0.47 -18.90
N ASN A 82 -3.29 -1.13 -17.75
CA ASN A 82 -4.16 -2.18 -17.28
C ASN A 82 -4.87 -1.78 -15.99
N PRO A 83 -6.12 -2.25 -15.81
CA PRO A 83 -6.82 -2.11 -14.55
C PRO A 83 -6.08 -2.79 -13.40
N VAL A 84 -6.27 -2.23 -12.21
CA VAL A 84 -5.79 -2.79 -10.94
C VAL A 84 -6.97 -3.30 -10.12
N GLN A 85 -6.76 -4.40 -9.42
CA GLN A 85 -7.67 -4.94 -8.43
C GLN A 85 -6.98 -5.00 -7.09
N PHE A 86 -7.76 -4.86 -6.04
CA PHE A 86 -7.29 -4.90 -4.68
C PHE A 86 -8.08 -5.93 -3.89
N HIS A 87 -7.43 -6.48 -2.89
CA HIS A 87 -8.04 -7.34 -1.90
C HIS A 87 -7.54 -6.93 -0.53
N LEU A 88 -8.46 -6.79 0.42
CA LEU A 88 -8.14 -6.59 1.82
C LEU A 88 -9.07 -7.48 2.65
N LYS A 89 -8.48 -8.29 3.53
CA LYS A 89 -9.25 -9.19 4.41
C LYS A 89 -8.65 -9.25 5.79
N GLU A 90 -9.51 -9.12 6.79
CA GLU A 90 -9.17 -9.41 8.18
C GLU A 90 -9.23 -10.92 8.41
N HIS A 91 -8.20 -11.45 9.06
CA HIS A 91 -8.18 -12.84 9.53
C HIS A 91 -7.91 -12.85 11.03
N ASP A 92 -8.57 -13.76 11.73
CA ASP A 92 -8.27 -14.11 13.11
C ASP A 92 -7.74 -15.55 13.13
N ILE A 93 -6.45 -15.70 13.39
CA ILE A 93 -5.78 -17.01 13.48
C ILE A 93 -5.36 -17.20 14.94
N ASN A 94 -6.06 -18.08 15.66
CA ASN A 94 -5.77 -18.38 17.06
C ASN A 94 -5.80 -17.15 17.99
N GLY A 95 -6.72 -16.21 17.75
CA GLY A 95 -6.82 -14.95 18.50
C GLY A 95 -5.86 -13.86 18.02
N ILE A 96 -5.14 -14.10 16.93
CA ILE A 96 -4.17 -13.19 16.34
C ILE A 96 -4.76 -12.60 15.06
N GLN A 97 -5.11 -11.33 15.15
CA GLN A 97 -5.56 -10.53 14.01
C GLN A 97 -4.41 -10.21 13.07
N LEU A 98 -4.64 -10.46 11.78
CA LEU A 98 -3.77 -10.06 10.69
C LEU A 98 -4.62 -9.54 9.53
N PHE A 99 -4.11 -8.54 8.82
CA PHE A 99 -4.78 -8.03 7.62
C PHE A 99 -3.99 -8.46 6.40
N HIS A 100 -4.67 -9.20 5.53
CA HIS A 100 -4.10 -9.66 4.29
C HIS A 100 -4.45 -8.70 3.17
N LEU A 101 -3.42 -8.14 2.53
CA LEU A 101 -3.56 -7.11 1.52
C LEU A 101 -2.87 -7.55 0.23
N LEU A 102 -3.60 -7.53 -0.89
CA LEU A 102 -3.05 -7.82 -2.21
C LEU A 102 -3.41 -6.73 -3.21
N VAL A 103 -2.50 -6.51 -4.15
CA VAL A 103 -2.71 -5.73 -5.37
C VAL A 103 -2.40 -6.61 -6.57
N ALA A 104 -3.29 -6.62 -7.56
CA ALA A 104 -3.11 -7.32 -8.82
C ALA A 104 -3.33 -6.37 -9.99
N CYS A 105 -2.50 -6.46 -11.03
CA CYS A 105 -2.68 -5.72 -12.28
C CYS A 105 -3.05 -6.69 -13.40
N LEU A 106 -4.27 -6.55 -13.91
CA LEU A 106 -4.84 -7.47 -14.89
C LEU A 106 -4.31 -7.16 -16.30
N ASP A 107 -3.16 -7.72 -16.66
CA ASP A 107 -2.46 -7.45 -17.91
C ASP A 107 -2.83 -8.40 -19.07
N GLY A 108 -3.84 -9.27 -18.88
CA GLY A 108 -4.26 -10.25 -19.87
C GLY A 108 -3.26 -11.39 -20.12
N ASN A 109 -2.14 -11.45 -19.38
CA ASN A 109 -1.23 -12.58 -19.40
C ASN A 109 -1.75 -13.73 -18.54
N PRO A 110 -1.24 -14.97 -18.76
CA PRO A 110 -1.60 -16.12 -17.94
C PRO A 110 -1.29 -15.94 -16.45
N GLU A 111 -0.34 -15.07 -16.09
CA GLU A 111 -0.04 -14.69 -14.70
C GLU A 111 0.03 -13.15 -14.59
N PRO A 112 -0.99 -12.49 -14.03
CA PRO A 112 -0.94 -11.05 -13.81
C PRO A 112 0.16 -10.69 -12.81
N PHE A 113 0.70 -9.47 -12.90
CA PHE A 113 1.50 -8.97 -11.78
C PHE A 113 0.62 -8.95 -10.53
N SER A 114 1.17 -9.47 -9.45
CA SER A 114 0.56 -9.39 -8.13
C SER A 114 1.64 -9.12 -7.10
N GLY A 115 1.31 -8.35 -6.10
CA GLY A 115 2.10 -8.29 -4.88
C GLY A 115 1.19 -8.27 -3.67
N GLU A 116 1.73 -8.77 -2.57
CA GLU A 116 0.99 -8.94 -1.35
C GLU A 116 1.80 -8.59 -0.11
N THR A 117 1.08 -8.35 0.98
CA THR A 117 1.66 -8.19 2.29
C THR A 117 0.64 -8.58 3.36
N THR A 118 1.15 -8.98 4.53
CA THR A 118 0.33 -9.19 5.72
C THR A 118 0.69 -8.13 6.74
N LEU A 119 -0.31 -7.39 7.19
CA LEU A 119 -0.14 -6.27 8.11
C LEU A 119 -0.37 -6.73 9.55
N ASN A 120 0.59 -6.43 10.41
CA ASN A 120 0.43 -6.56 11.85
C ASN A 120 -0.14 -5.23 12.39
N PRO A 121 -1.40 -5.17 12.85
CA PRO A 121 -1.95 -3.94 13.43
C PRO A 121 -1.19 -3.45 14.67
N GLY A 122 -0.39 -4.31 15.31
CA GLY A 122 0.49 -3.92 16.39
C GLY A 122 1.80 -3.24 15.94
N ASP A 123 2.14 -3.29 14.65
CA ASP A 123 3.27 -2.55 14.11
C ASP A 123 2.87 -1.09 13.83
N PRO A 124 3.62 -0.08 14.34
CA PRO A 124 3.24 1.33 14.18
C PRO A 124 3.05 1.78 12.73
N LEU A 125 3.84 1.26 11.80
CA LEU A 125 3.74 1.62 10.38
C LEU A 125 2.45 1.04 9.78
N ALA A 126 2.16 -0.22 10.06
CA ALA A 126 0.94 -0.88 9.60
C ALA A 126 -0.33 -0.29 10.23
N ALA A 127 -0.30 0.02 11.54
CA ALA A 127 -1.39 0.73 12.22
C ALA A 127 -1.67 2.08 11.55
N ARG A 128 -0.61 2.88 11.36
CA ARG A 128 -0.73 4.19 10.72
C ARG A 128 -1.21 4.08 9.26
N PHE A 129 -0.77 3.07 8.53
CA PHE A 129 -1.25 2.78 7.18
C PHE A 129 -2.76 2.52 7.16
N LEU A 130 -3.26 1.68 8.06
CA LEU A 130 -4.69 1.35 8.17
C LEU A 130 -5.52 2.57 8.59
N GLU A 131 -5.06 3.38 9.54
CA GLU A 131 -5.72 4.64 9.91
C GLU A 131 -5.90 5.57 8.72
N VAL A 132 -4.84 5.77 7.93
CA VAL A 132 -4.91 6.65 6.76
C VAL A 132 -5.75 6.02 5.64
N MET A 133 -5.79 4.69 5.53
CA MET A 133 -6.68 3.98 4.63
C MET A 133 -8.17 4.11 5.02
N ALA A 134 -8.51 4.26 6.30
CA ALA A 134 -9.89 4.55 6.70
C ALA A 134 -10.36 5.95 6.23
N GLU A 135 -9.45 6.91 6.22
CA GLU A 135 -9.79 8.32 6.02
C GLU A 135 -9.62 8.80 4.58
N SER A 136 -8.59 8.31 3.88
CA SER A 136 -8.21 8.82 2.57
C SER A 136 -9.13 8.30 1.46
N PRO A 137 -9.68 9.16 0.58
CA PRO A 137 -10.48 8.76 -0.58
C PRO A 137 -9.69 7.99 -1.65
N TYR A 138 -8.36 8.04 -1.60
CA TYR A 138 -7.47 7.42 -2.59
C TYR A 138 -6.30 6.74 -1.88
N PHE A 139 -5.64 5.81 -2.57
CA PHE A 139 -4.30 5.37 -2.21
C PHE A 139 -3.32 5.64 -3.35
N ALA A 140 -2.06 5.81 -3.00
CA ALA A 140 -0.98 6.00 -3.95
C ALA A 140 -0.28 4.68 -4.25
N ILE A 141 0.14 4.50 -5.50
CA ILE A 141 0.92 3.36 -5.98
C ILE A 141 2.21 3.91 -6.55
N ASN A 142 3.30 3.76 -5.80
CA ASN A 142 4.64 4.12 -6.23
C ASN A 142 5.35 2.89 -6.77
N THR A 143 5.86 3.01 -7.99
CA THR A 143 6.53 1.91 -8.69
C THR A 143 8.04 2.15 -8.74
N TYR A 144 8.80 1.07 -8.56
CA TYR A 144 10.25 1.09 -8.49
C TYR A 144 10.84 0.01 -9.39
N VAL A 145 11.92 0.33 -10.10
CA VAL A 145 12.71 -0.64 -10.86
C VAL A 145 14.12 -0.62 -10.30
N LYS A 146 14.63 -1.76 -9.81
CA LYS A 146 15.96 -1.84 -9.18
C LYS A 146 16.15 -0.75 -8.10
N PHE A 147 15.12 -0.51 -7.29
CA PHE A 147 15.06 0.51 -6.22
C PHE A 147 15.11 1.97 -6.68
N GLU A 148 15.05 2.21 -7.99
CA GLU A 148 14.89 3.54 -8.55
C GLU A 148 13.41 3.83 -8.78
N TYR A 149 12.95 4.95 -8.24
CA TYR A 149 11.59 5.42 -8.44
C TYR A 149 11.30 5.58 -9.94
N CYS A 150 10.15 5.05 -10.36
CA CYS A 150 9.66 5.20 -11.72
C CYS A 150 8.52 6.20 -11.77
N GLN A 151 7.37 5.86 -11.18
CA GLN A 151 6.12 6.61 -11.33
C GLN A 151 5.16 6.40 -10.16
N THR A 152 4.34 7.43 -9.91
CA THR A 152 3.19 7.41 -9.00
C THR A 152 1.88 7.31 -9.77
N PHE A 153 1.01 6.45 -9.28
CA PHE A 153 -0.40 6.37 -9.68
C PHE A 153 -1.30 6.55 -8.47
N PHE A 154 -2.55 6.92 -8.68
CA PHE A 154 -3.58 6.89 -7.66
C PHE A 154 -4.75 6.03 -8.13
N ALA A 155 -5.41 5.37 -7.19
CA ALA A 155 -6.70 4.75 -7.41
C ALA A 155 -7.64 5.08 -6.26
N ASP A 156 -8.93 4.94 -6.51
CA ASP A 156 -9.97 5.12 -5.49
C ASP A 156 -9.74 4.12 -4.36
N ASN A 157 -10.00 4.54 -3.13
CA ASN A 157 -9.90 3.67 -1.97
C ASN A 157 -11.27 3.04 -1.65
N PRO A 158 -11.52 1.76 -2.01
CA PRO A 158 -12.80 1.10 -1.74
C PRO A 158 -12.92 0.63 -0.29
N PHE A 159 -11.82 0.60 0.47
CA PHE A 159 -11.77 -0.06 1.77
C PHE A 159 -12.04 0.86 2.95
N ARG A 160 -12.35 2.14 2.73
CA ARG A 160 -12.51 3.14 3.80
C ARG A 160 -13.46 2.69 4.91
N GLU A 161 -14.68 2.30 4.52
CA GLU A 161 -15.70 1.86 5.47
C GLU A 161 -15.35 0.49 6.07
N MET A 162 -14.74 -0.40 5.28
CA MET A 162 -14.31 -1.72 5.75
C MET A 162 -13.25 -1.58 6.85
N VAL A 163 -12.22 -0.77 6.63
CA VAL A 163 -11.11 -0.58 7.58
C VAL A 163 -11.58 0.11 8.86
N ARG A 164 -12.58 0.99 8.81
CA ARG A 164 -13.20 1.59 10.01
C ARG A 164 -13.85 0.54 10.92
N SER A 165 -14.30 -0.57 10.36
CA SER A 165 -14.90 -1.67 11.11
C SER A 165 -13.88 -2.66 11.68
N PHE A 166 -12.61 -2.57 11.25
CA PHE A 166 -11.56 -3.45 11.76
C PHE A 166 -11.32 -3.20 13.24
N LYS A 167 -11.25 -4.30 13.98
CA LYS A 167 -10.97 -4.23 15.42
C LYS A 167 -9.47 -4.06 15.59
N PHE A 168 -9.05 -2.93 16.13
CA PHE A 168 -7.66 -2.73 16.53
C PHE A 168 -7.49 -3.23 17.97
N THR A 169 -6.45 -4.02 18.21
CA THR A 169 -6.04 -4.36 19.57
C THR A 169 -5.20 -3.22 20.15
N GLU A 170 -5.53 -2.78 21.37
CA GLU A 170 -4.71 -1.82 22.13
C GLU A 170 -3.35 -2.43 22.52
N ASN A 171 -3.25 -3.76 22.54
CA ASN A 171 -2.04 -4.51 22.84
C ASN A 171 -1.43 -5.05 21.54
N PRO A 172 -0.36 -4.44 21.02
CA PRO A 172 0.31 -4.92 19.82
C PRO A 172 0.85 -6.34 20.03
N GLN A 173 0.59 -7.22 19.06
CA GLN A 173 1.02 -8.60 19.14
C GLN A 173 2.55 -8.69 18.99
N PRO A 174 3.24 -9.50 19.82
CA PRO A 174 4.67 -9.75 19.65
C PRO A 174 4.97 -10.27 18.24
N LYS A 175 6.07 -9.79 17.66
CA LYS A 175 6.45 -10.10 16.27
C LYS A 175 6.55 -11.61 16.00
N ASP A 176 7.06 -12.38 16.95
CA ASP A 176 7.17 -13.85 16.83
C ASP A 176 5.81 -14.54 16.78
N VAL A 177 4.84 -14.07 17.57
CA VAL A 177 3.45 -14.57 17.58
C VAL A 177 2.80 -14.26 16.24
N PHE A 178 2.92 -13.02 15.77
CA PHE A 178 2.40 -12.61 14.47
C PHE A 178 2.99 -13.45 13.32
N MET A 179 4.32 -13.66 13.32
CA MET A 179 4.97 -14.46 12.26
C MET A 179 4.50 -15.92 12.26
N ARG A 180 4.16 -16.50 13.42
CA ARG A 180 3.55 -17.84 13.49
C ARG A 180 2.16 -17.85 12.86
N ALA A 181 1.30 -16.90 13.23
CA ALA A 181 -0.05 -16.78 12.66
C ALA A 181 -0.03 -16.53 11.14
N LYS A 182 0.89 -15.67 10.67
CA LYS A 182 1.13 -15.44 9.24
C LYS A 182 1.53 -16.73 8.52
N ALA A 183 2.46 -17.50 9.08
CA ALA A 183 2.87 -18.77 8.49
C ALA A 183 1.73 -19.81 8.49
N GLU A 184 0.83 -19.79 9.48
CA GLU A 184 -0.37 -20.63 9.50
C GLU A 184 -1.37 -20.22 8.42
N LEU A 185 -1.61 -18.92 8.25
CA LEU A 185 -2.43 -18.39 7.16
C LEU A 185 -1.90 -18.83 5.79
N GLU A 186 -0.60 -18.65 5.54
CA GLU A 186 0.06 -19.02 4.28
C GLU A 186 -0.04 -20.52 3.96
N ARG A 187 -0.11 -21.37 4.99
CA ARG A 187 -0.34 -22.81 4.83
C ARG A 187 -1.80 -23.14 4.52
N ALA A 188 -2.74 -22.42 5.14
CA ALA A 188 -4.16 -22.70 5.04
C ALA A 188 -4.82 -22.12 3.79
N VAL A 189 -4.32 -20.98 3.31
CA VAL A 189 -4.83 -20.26 2.14
C VAL A 189 -3.79 -20.39 1.01
N PRO A 190 -3.86 -21.47 0.20
CA PRO A 190 -2.95 -21.61 -0.92
C PRO A 190 -3.17 -20.46 -1.91
N PHE A 191 -2.14 -19.67 -2.13
CA PHE A 191 -2.17 -18.51 -3.01
C PHE A 191 -2.46 -18.89 -4.45
N LYS A 192 -3.73 -18.82 -4.81
CA LYS A 192 -4.20 -18.85 -6.18
C LYS A 192 -5.03 -17.61 -6.39
N TYR A 193 -4.58 -16.72 -7.28
CA TYR A 193 -5.19 -15.42 -7.59
C TYR A 193 -6.69 -15.44 -7.96
N ARG A 194 -7.31 -16.63 -8.08
CA ARG A 194 -8.72 -16.82 -8.38
C ARG A 194 -9.62 -17.00 -7.15
N GLU A 195 -9.05 -17.22 -5.96
CA GLU A 195 -9.82 -17.60 -4.76
C GLU A 195 -10.09 -16.42 -3.81
N PHE A 196 -9.66 -15.20 -4.17
CA PHE A 196 -9.89 -14.00 -3.38
C PHE A 196 -11.18 -13.29 -3.79
N ASP A 197 -11.85 -12.72 -2.79
CA ASP A 197 -12.94 -11.77 -2.97
C ASP A 197 -12.34 -10.43 -3.44
N TRP A 198 -12.23 -10.26 -4.75
CA TRP A 198 -11.59 -9.08 -5.36
C TRP A 198 -12.57 -7.92 -5.53
N GLU A 199 -12.05 -6.70 -5.34
CA GLU A 199 -12.76 -5.50 -5.79
C GLU A 199 -12.85 -5.44 -7.33
N PRO A 200 -13.88 -4.78 -7.88
CA PRO A 200 -13.97 -4.55 -9.32
C PRO A 200 -12.69 -3.89 -9.86
N PRO A 201 -12.20 -4.27 -11.05
CA PRO A 201 -11.02 -3.64 -11.63
C PRO A 201 -11.19 -2.13 -11.81
N GLN A 202 -10.22 -1.37 -11.32
CA GLN A 202 -10.21 0.09 -11.35
C GLN A 202 -9.10 0.60 -12.28
N LYS A 203 -9.34 1.74 -12.94
CA LYS A 203 -8.28 2.42 -13.69
C LYS A 203 -7.48 3.29 -12.72
N THR A 204 -6.15 3.20 -12.79
CA THR A 204 -5.31 4.13 -12.05
C THR A 204 -5.12 5.44 -12.80
N LEU A 205 -5.00 6.53 -12.06
CA LEU A 205 -4.65 7.84 -12.58
C LEU A 205 -3.16 8.09 -12.35
N ARG A 206 -2.41 8.17 -13.45
CA ARG A 206 -1.00 8.59 -13.39
C ARG A 206 -0.93 10.06 -13.05
N ILE A 207 -0.11 10.42 -12.06
CA ILE A 207 0.12 11.82 -11.73
C ILE A 207 1.51 12.23 -12.19
N ASN A 208 1.55 13.24 -13.05
CA ASN A 208 2.76 13.98 -13.37
C ASN A 208 2.58 15.37 -12.77
N PHE A 209 3.43 15.75 -11.81
CA PHE A 209 3.46 17.12 -11.32
C PHE A 209 4.40 17.92 -12.22
N VAL A 210 3.90 19.04 -12.75
CA VAL A 210 4.67 20.00 -13.55
C VAL A 210 5.47 20.92 -12.60
#